data_AF-A0A9Q4GSR7-F1
#
_entry.id   AF-A0A9Q4GSR7-F1
#
_cell.length_a   1.000
_cell.length_b   1.000
_cell.length_c   1.000
_cell.angle_alpha   90.00
_cell.angle_beta   90.00
_cell.angle_gamma   90.00
#
_symmetry.space_group_name_H-M   'P 1'
#
loop_
_entity.id
_entity.type
_entity.pdbx_description
1 polymer ?
#
loop_
_entity_poly.entity_id
_entity_poly.type
_entity_poly.pdbx_seq_one_letter_code
_entity_poly.pdbx_strand_id
1 'polypeptide(L)'
;MKIDLEKLLDEFNKNKFPSYYVGKAKAYGWDIVYIDIKTDVFDVALDIDIRGNIYLVFRDHESRCIFNEFLHRDFEERVMIYNQKSNEYELGTIPGQDFDTLSITYGAIRNIIEFYNDIYQYCHNKKQRESAGNIESLLRQKTENETWNDVYHFFKGKRLSALETIKWIKEKNCSLSRFGDAEIRLMLEESMYYQKSDTKLAYELRNICSAKNDILVCMPHNAIANGFWHKLWVKYWFLCKFFIDQPVYGDSFVSRPEAFYQFGDELVNAWMDIWKDKNVCIVTGDKSRLDCEHFMLSNIKNKEIIHTKNINSYDDIDFLTEQCLEKKDINIFLIASGSVGTVLSARLAENNRMALDIGHLTNSYDVVYEGKESPEQLPFY
;
A
#
# COMPACT_ATOMS: atom_id res chain seq x y z
N MET A 1 54.07 21.33 29.71
CA MET A 1 54.41 22.76 29.49
C MET A 1 53.10 23.53 29.65
N LYS A 2 53.07 24.63 30.42
CA LYS A 2 51.89 25.50 30.47
C LYS A 2 52.03 26.57 29.39
N ILE A 3 50.99 26.79 28.60
CA ILE A 3 50.98 27.86 27.60
C ILE A 3 50.49 29.17 28.23
N ASP A 4 50.90 30.29 27.65
CA ASP A 4 50.45 31.63 28.05
C ASP A 4 49.14 31.96 27.30
N LEU A 5 48.01 31.79 28.00
CA LEU A 5 46.68 32.00 27.44
C LEU A 5 46.35 33.47 27.18
N GLU A 6 46.89 34.40 27.97
CA GLU A 6 46.70 35.84 27.74
C GLU A 6 47.39 36.25 26.44
N LYS A 7 48.63 35.77 26.24
CA LYS A 7 49.35 35.97 24.99
C LYS A 7 48.61 35.35 23.79
N LEU A 8 48.10 34.12 23.92
CA LEU A 8 47.32 33.47 22.87
C LEU A 8 46.08 34.29 22.48
N LEU A 9 45.33 34.77 23.47
CA LEU A 9 44.13 35.58 23.28
C LEU A 9 44.44 36.89 22.56
N ASP A 10 45.50 37.59 22.99
CA ASP A 10 45.91 38.86 22.40
C ASP A 10 46.41 38.68 20.97
N GLU A 11 47.25 37.67 20.73
CA GLU A 11 47.79 37.40 19.38
C GLU A 11 46.69 36.97 18.41
N PHE A 12 45.76 36.10 18.83
CA PHE A 12 44.62 35.69 18.02
C PHE A 12 43.72 36.88 17.65
N ASN A 13 43.40 37.73 18.64
CA ASN A 13 42.53 38.89 18.42
C ASN A 13 43.21 40.01 17.64
N LYS A 14 44.53 40.13 17.71
CA LYS A 14 45.33 41.06 16.89
C LYS A 14 45.33 40.65 15.42
N ASN A 15 45.53 39.36 15.15
CA ASN A 15 45.53 38.78 13.80
C ASN A 15 44.17 38.13 13.52
N LYS A 16 43.11 38.94 13.45
CA LYS A 16 41.74 38.47 13.26
C LYS A 16 41.66 37.40 12.15
N PHE A 17 41.08 36.25 12.46
CA PHE A 17 40.84 35.19 11.48
C PHE A 17 39.99 35.72 10.31
N PRO A 18 40.37 35.50 9.04
CA PRO A 18 39.66 36.05 7.88
C PRO A 18 38.42 35.21 7.53
N SER A 19 37.46 35.08 8.47
CA SER A 19 36.18 34.39 8.26
C SER A 19 35.05 35.15 8.96
N TYR A 20 33.90 35.22 8.30
CA TYR A 20 32.68 35.79 8.86
C TYR A 20 32.12 34.96 10.03
N TYR A 21 32.42 33.66 10.06
CA TYR A 21 31.85 32.70 11.03
C TYR A 21 32.58 32.68 12.38
N VAL A 22 33.77 33.27 12.47
CA VAL A 22 34.68 33.11 13.63
C VAL A 22 34.60 34.33 14.54
N GLY A 23 34.27 34.10 15.80
CA GLY A 23 34.22 35.10 16.86
C GLY A 23 35.62 35.53 17.33
N LYS A 24 35.65 36.56 18.19
CA LYS A 24 36.87 36.92 18.92
C LYS A 24 37.20 35.85 19.96
N ALA A 25 38.48 35.61 20.20
CA ALA A 25 38.93 34.81 21.34
C ALA A 25 38.55 35.51 22.64
N LYS A 26 38.02 34.75 23.59
CA LYS A 26 37.61 35.22 24.91
C LYS A 26 38.16 34.29 25.97
N ALA A 27 38.45 34.83 27.16
CA ALA A 27 38.82 34.01 28.30
C ALA A 27 37.55 33.52 29.01
N TYR A 28 37.59 32.26 29.45
CA TYR A 28 36.64 31.72 30.41
C TYR A 28 37.42 31.29 31.65
N GLY A 29 37.27 32.05 32.73
CA GLY A 29 38.13 31.88 33.90
C GLY A 29 39.59 32.22 33.59
N TRP A 30 40.51 31.54 34.27
CA TRP A 30 41.96 31.73 34.11
C TRP A 30 42.63 30.59 33.34
N ASP A 31 41.87 29.55 33.00
CA ASP A 31 42.39 28.28 32.53
C ASP A 31 41.93 27.87 31.11
N ILE A 32 41.02 28.64 30.50
CA ILE A 32 40.48 28.37 29.17
C ILE A 32 40.40 29.67 28.34
N VAL A 33 40.85 29.59 27.09
CA VAL A 33 40.49 30.54 26.02
C VAL A 33 39.53 29.84 25.08
N TYR A 34 38.42 30.48 24.73
CA TYR A 34 37.47 29.92 23.78
C TYR A 34 37.24 30.83 22.58
N ILE A 35 36.95 30.21 21.45
CA ILE A 35 36.68 30.89 20.17
C ILE A 35 35.41 30.28 19.58
N ASP A 36 34.35 31.08 19.48
CA ASP A 36 33.08 30.63 18.87
C ASP A 36 33.20 30.57 17.34
N ILE A 37 32.64 29.53 16.72
CA ILE A 37 32.50 29.35 15.29
C ILE A 37 31.02 29.10 15.00
N LYS A 38 30.35 30.11 14.46
CA LYS A 38 28.91 30.09 14.23
C LYS A 38 28.59 30.27 12.75
N THR A 39 27.89 29.30 12.19
CA THR A 39 27.38 29.31 10.81
C THR A 39 25.84 29.35 10.84
N ASP A 40 25.20 29.31 9.67
CA ASP A 40 23.75 29.10 9.55
C ASP A 40 23.36 27.62 9.73
N VAL A 41 24.32 26.70 9.78
CA VAL A 41 24.09 25.25 9.94
C VAL A 41 24.45 24.74 11.33
N PHE A 42 25.46 25.31 11.99
CA PHE A 42 25.91 24.87 13.31
C PHE A 42 26.51 26.00 14.14
N ASP A 43 26.54 25.79 15.46
CA ASP A 43 27.15 26.63 16.48
C ASP A 43 28.08 25.78 17.37
N VAL A 44 29.39 26.01 17.23
CA VAL A 44 30.44 25.30 17.97
C VAL A 44 31.48 26.28 18.49
N ALA A 45 32.38 25.82 19.34
CA ALA A 45 33.53 26.57 19.78
C ALA A 45 34.78 25.69 19.89
N LEU A 46 35.94 26.34 19.87
CA LEU A 46 37.20 25.73 20.28
C LEU A 46 37.57 26.23 21.67
N ASP A 47 37.68 25.33 22.64
CA ASP A 47 38.27 25.62 23.95
C ASP A 47 39.75 25.21 23.95
N ILE A 48 40.63 26.12 24.34
CA ILE A 48 42.06 25.90 24.49
C ILE A 48 42.41 26.00 25.98
N ASP A 49 42.93 24.91 26.55
CA ASP A 49 43.31 24.86 27.97
C ASP A 49 44.76 25.31 28.23
N ILE A 50 45.11 25.53 29.50
CA ILE A 50 46.48 25.88 29.92
C ILE A 50 47.56 24.85 29.56
N ARG A 51 47.19 23.63 29.16
CA ARG A 51 48.11 22.58 28.73
C ARG A 51 48.31 22.59 27.21
N GLY A 52 47.59 23.44 26.47
CA GLY A 52 47.62 23.53 25.02
C GLY A 52 46.71 22.53 24.32
N ASN A 53 45.85 21.81 25.05
CA ASN A 53 44.87 20.93 24.41
C ASN A 53 43.75 21.77 23.80
N ILE A 54 43.23 21.32 22.66
CA ILE A 54 42.11 21.97 21.97
C ILE A 54 40.92 21.03 22.00
N TYR A 55 39.77 21.55 22.40
CA TYR A 55 38.50 20.83 22.45
C TYR A 55 37.51 21.47 21.49
N LEU A 56 36.83 20.65 20.69
CA LEU A 56 35.62 21.03 19.99
C LEU A 56 34.45 20.97 20.98
N VAL A 57 33.72 22.06 21.09
CA VAL A 57 32.58 22.18 22.01
C VAL A 57 31.33 22.52 21.20
N PHE A 58 30.29 21.70 21.32
CA PHE A 58 29.00 21.96 20.69
C PHE A 58 28.18 22.92 21.55
N ARG A 59 27.67 24.01 20.95
CA ARG A 59 26.88 25.01 21.68
C ARG A 59 25.39 24.66 21.77
N ASP A 60 24.93 23.72 20.96
CA ASP A 60 23.58 23.19 20.98
C ASP A 60 23.52 21.72 20.52
N HIS A 61 22.37 21.09 20.78
CA HIS A 61 22.13 19.70 20.43
C HIS A 61 22.05 19.45 18.92
N GLU A 62 21.54 20.43 18.15
CA GLU A 62 21.34 20.31 16.71
C GLU A 62 22.69 20.21 15.97
N SER A 63 23.63 21.08 16.32
CA SER A 63 25.00 21.11 15.82
C SER A 63 25.71 19.79 16.07
N ARG A 64 25.56 19.22 17.28
CA ARG A 64 26.13 17.92 17.62
C ARG A 64 25.52 16.79 16.79
N CYS A 65 24.20 16.78 16.62
CA CYS A 65 23.52 15.80 15.77
C CYS A 65 23.99 15.88 14.32
N ILE A 66 24.16 17.08 13.77
CA ILE A 66 24.64 17.29 12.40
C ILE A 66 26.05 16.71 12.23
N PHE A 67 26.97 17.00 13.15
CA PHE A 67 28.32 16.44 13.10
C PHE A 67 28.32 14.93 13.28
N ASN A 68 27.48 14.40 14.18
CA ASN A 68 27.37 12.96 14.39
C ASN A 68 26.92 12.24 13.12
N GLU A 69 25.90 12.77 12.47
CA GLU A 69 25.32 12.21 11.26
C GLU A 69 26.29 12.31 10.07
N PHE A 70 26.90 13.48 9.88
CA PHE A 70 27.81 13.74 8.77
C PHE A 70 29.13 12.97 8.87
N LEU A 71 29.73 12.90 10.06
CA LEU A 71 31.02 12.22 10.28
C LEU A 71 30.86 10.75 10.68
N HIS A 72 29.63 10.25 10.79
CA HIS A 72 29.33 8.87 11.23
C HIS A 72 30.03 8.48 12.55
N ARG A 73 30.08 9.42 13.51
CA ARG A 73 30.75 9.26 14.81
C ARG A 73 29.86 9.83 15.90
N ASP A 74 29.84 9.23 17.08
CA ASP A 74 29.15 9.83 18.22
C ASP A 74 30.08 10.78 18.97
N PHE A 75 29.77 12.07 18.94
CA PHE A 75 30.48 13.10 19.69
C PHE A 75 29.78 13.40 21.01
N GLU A 76 30.58 13.53 22.06
CA GLU A 76 30.18 14.17 23.31
C GLU A 76 30.04 15.70 23.11
N GLU A 77 29.47 16.41 24.08
CA GLU A 77 29.29 17.87 24.02
C GLU A 77 30.63 18.63 23.96
N ARG A 78 31.70 18.05 24.52
CA ARG A 78 33.06 18.58 24.52
C ARG A 78 34.03 17.45 24.24
N VAL A 79 34.64 17.47 23.06
CA VAL A 79 35.57 16.42 22.60
C VAL A 79 36.95 17.04 22.38
N MET A 80 37.98 16.41 22.93
CA MET A 80 39.35 16.82 22.65
C MET A 80 39.70 16.49 21.21
N ILE A 81 40.04 17.50 20.41
CA ILE A 81 40.40 17.31 19.00
C ILE A 81 41.90 17.46 18.78
N TYR A 82 42.63 18.07 19.72
CA TYR A 82 44.09 18.12 19.72
C TYR A 82 44.66 17.88 21.11
N ASN A 83 45.61 16.96 21.21
CA ASN A 83 46.36 16.67 22.42
C ASN A 83 47.81 17.15 22.28
N GLN A 84 48.17 18.18 23.05
CA GLN A 84 49.50 18.80 22.97
C GLN A 84 50.65 17.85 23.35
N LYS A 85 50.38 16.86 24.21
CA LYS A 85 51.40 15.92 24.71
C LYS A 85 51.73 14.83 23.69
N SER A 86 50.71 14.26 23.05
CA SER A 86 50.90 13.24 22.00
C SER A 86 51.07 13.84 20.61
N ASN A 87 50.76 15.12 20.43
CA ASN A 87 50.72 15.81 19.14
C ASN A 87 49.77 15.12 18.15
N GLU A 88 48.62 14.66 18.64
CA GLU A 88 47.59 13.98 17.85
C GLU A 88 46.43 14.93 17.59
N TYR A 89 45.93 14.93 16.35
CA TYR A 89 44.74 15.68 15.92
C TYR A 89 43.68 14.72 15.40
N GLU A 90 42.46 14.79 15.92
CA GLU A 90 41.43 13.77 15.67
C GLU A 90 40.58 14.03 14.40
N LEU A 91 40.52 15.28 13.93
CA LEU A 91 39.65 15.64 12.80
C LEU A 91 40.38 15.64 11.45
N GLY A 92 41.53 14.96 11.33
CA GLY A 92 42.29 14.87 10.09
C GLY A 92 43.81 14.91 10.31
N THR A 93 44.53 15.61 9.44
CA THR A 93 45.97 15.85 9.60
C THR A 93 46.23 17.07 10.50
N ILE A 94 47.36 17.06 11.20
CA ILE A 94 47.78 18.19 12.05
C ILE A 94 47.87 19.45 11.18
N PRO A 95 47.16 20.53 11.52
CA PRO A 95 47.18 21.72 10.70
C PRO A 95 48.46 22.55 10.91
N GLY A 96 49.31 22.66 9.88
CA GLY A 96 50.47 23.57 9.86
C GLY A 96 51.85 22.90 9.88
N GLN A 97 52.90 23.69 9.59
CA GLN A 97 54.31 23.27 9.68
C GLN A 97 54.96 23.64 11.02
N ASP A 98 54.38 24.61 11.74
CA ASP A 98 54.83 25.09 13.06
C ASP A 98 53.92 24.53 14.18
N PHE A 99 54.54 23.91 15.20
CA PHE A 99 53.85 23.18 16.28
C PHE A 99 53.42 24.08 17.46
N ASP A 100 53.23 25.38 17.24
CA ASP A 100 52.72 26.27 18.28
C ASP A 100 51.18 26.25 18.35
N THR A 101 50.64 26.44 19.55
CA THR A 101 49.20 26.31 19.80
C THR A 101 48.35 27.30 18.98
N LEU A 102 48.87 28.48 18.67
CA LEU A 102 48.15 29.48 17.87
C LEU A 102 47.99 28.98 16.42
N SER A 103 49.07 28.49 15.80
CA SER A 103 49.04 27.91 14.45
C SER A 103 48.10 26.71 14.34
N ILE A 104 48.14 25.80 15.34
CA ILE A 104 47.25 24.64 15.40
C ILE A 104 45.79 25.08 15.57
N THR A 105 45.53 26.11 16.40
CA THR A 105 44.19 26.68 16.58
C THR A 105 43.66 27.25 15.26
N TYR A 106 44.47 28.05 14.54
CA TYR A 106 44.10 28.57 13.23
C TYR A 106 43.73 27.44 12.26
N GLY A 107 44.51 26.37 12.21
CA GLY A 107 44.22 25.29 11.30
C GLY A 107 43.06 24.38 11.74
N ALA A 108 42.80 24.22 13.03
CA ALA A 108 41.57 23.57 13.52
C ALA A 108 40.32 24.36 13.10
N ILE A 109 40.36 25.70 13.19
CA ILE A 109 39.30 26.57 12.69
C ILE A 109 39.11 26.40 11.17
N ARG A 110 40.19 26.33 10.38
CA ARG A 110 40.11 26.08 8.93
C ARG A 110 39.43 24.76 8.63
N ASN A 111 39.83 23.68 9.30
CA ASN A 111 39.22 22.36 9.13
C ASN A 111 37.71 22.39 9.44
N ILE A 112 37.29 23.06 10.52
CA ILE A 112 35.87 23.20 10.87
C ILE A 112 35.10 24.00 9.82
N ILE A 113 35.70 25.04 9.25
CA ILE A 113 35.09 25.82 8.16
C ILE A 113 35.06 25.01 6.85
N GLU A 114 36.06 24.18 6.58
CA GLU A 114 36.05 23.28 5.42
C GLU A 114 34.91 22.26 5.57
N PHE A 115 34.75 21.65 6.75
CA PHE A 115 33.60 20.80 7.05
C PHE A 115 32.27 21.53 6.88
N TYR A 116 32.19 22.84 7.18
CA TYR A 116 30.95 23.58 6.97
C TYR A 116 30.43 23.52 5.53
N ASN A 117 31.29 23.63 4.51
CA ASN A 117 30.81 23.55 3.13
C ASN A 117 30.20 22.18 2.82
N ASP A 118 30.84 21.11 3.27
CA ASP A 118 30.36 19.74 3.03
C ASP A 118 29.12 19.42 3.86
N ILE A 119 29.08 19.85 5.12
CA ILE A 119 27.94 19.73 6.01
C ILE A 119 26.75 20.55 5.47
N TYR A 120 26.98 21.77 4.99
CA TYR A 120 25.95 22.60 4.36
C TYR A 120 25.34 21.89 3.15
N GLN A 121 26.17 21.36 2.25
CA GLN A 121 25.70 20.60 1.08
C GLN A 121 24.94 19.33 1.51
N TYR A 122 25.43 18.62 2.53
CA TYR A 122 24.76 17.46 3.10
C TYR A 122 23.36 17.80 3.63
N CYS A 123 23.25 18.80 4.51
CA CYS A 123 22.00 19.27 5.09
C CYS A 123 21.03 19.78 4.00
N HIS A 124 21.55 20.49 3.00
CA HIS A 124 20.75 20.98 1.88
C HIS A 124 20.17 19.83 1.05
N ASN A 125 20.99 18.85 0.67
CA ASN A 125 20.56 17.68 -0.08
C ASN A 125 19.55 16.82 0.71
N LYS A 126 19.75 16.66 2.02
CA LYS A 126 18.81 15.96 2.90
C LYS A 126 17.43 16.64 2.90
N LYS A 127 17.40 17.96 3.16
CA LYS A 127 16.16 18.76 3.12
C LYS A 127 15.45 18.69 1.76
N GLN A 128 16.19 18.70 0.66
CA GLN A 128 15.63 18.54 -0.68
C GLN A 128 14.98 17.16 -0.88
N ARG A 129 15.65 16.08 -0.47
CA ARG A 129 15.12 14.72 -0.56
C ARG A 129 13.85 14.53 0.26
N GLU A 130 13.85 15.00 1.50
CA GLU A 130 12.66 14.97 2.37
C GLU A 130 11.50 15.76 1.76
N SER A 131 11.77 16.96 1.23
CA SER A 131 10.75 17.77 0.55
C SER A 131 10.21 17.09 -0.69
N ALA A 132 11.06 16.48 -1.52
CA ALA A 132 10.65 15.74 -2.70
C ALA A 132 9.76 14.54 -2.34
N GLY A 133 10.14 13.77 -1.31
CA GLY A 133 9.33 12.65 -0.80
C GLY A 133 7.97 13.10 -0.27
N ASN A 134 7.91 14.23 0.43
CA ASN A 134 6.65 14.80 0.90
C ASN A 134 5.75 15.24 -0.26
N ILE A 135 6.31 15.87 -1.29
CA ILE A 135 5.58 16.27 -2.51
C ILE A 135 5.04 15.03 -3.22
N GLU A 136 5.85 14.00 -3.42
CA GLU A 136 5.43 12.75 -4.06
C GLU A 136 4.29 12.08 -3.29
N SER A 137 4.39 12.02 -1.96
CA SER A 137 3.34 11.50 -1.09
C SER A 137 2.02 12.30 -1.22
N LEU A 138 2.10 13.62 -1.20
CA LEU A 138 0.92 14.49 -1.36
C LEU A 138 0.29 14.36 -2.74
N LEU A 139 1.09 14.31 -3.81
CA LEU A 139 0.61 14.10 -5.17
C LEU A 139 -0.08 12.74 -5.30
N ARG A 140 0.50 11.69 -4.71
CA ARG A 140 -0.10 10.36 -4.68
C ARG A 140 -1.43 10.37 -3.95
N GLN A 141 -1.51 10.94 -2.75
CA GLN A 141 -2.76 11.04 -1.99
C GLN A 141 -3.82 11.82 -2.76
N LYS A 142 -3.44 12.90 -3.46
CA LYS A 142 -4.34 13.66 -4.31
C LYS A 142 -4.92 12.80 -5.42
N THR A 143 -4.07 12.07 -6.16
CA THR A 143 -4.52 11.18 -7.24
C THR A 143 -5.42 10.05 -6.72
N GLU A 144 -5.07 9.45 -5.58
CA GLU A 144 -5.87 8.42 -4.91
C GLU A 144 -7.27 8.97 -4.55
N ASN A 145 -7.34 10.16 -3.94
CA ASN A 145 -8.59 10.82 -3.58
C ASN A 145 -9.44 11.19 -4.81
N GLU A 146 -8.83 11.69 -5.89
CA GLU A 146 -9.52 12.01 -7.14
C GLU A 146 -10.12 10.75 -7.78
N THR A 147 -9.36 9.66 -7.80
CA THR A 147 -9.82 8.36 -8.30
C THR A 147 -11.00 7.86 -7.48
N TRP A 148 -10.88 7.90 -6.16
CA TRP A 148 -11.92 7.45 -5.26
C TRP A 148 -13.21 8.26 -5.40
N ASN A 149 -13.07 9.59 -5.55
CA ASN A 149 -14.20 10.46 -5.76
C ASN A 149 -14.94 10.12 -7.06
N ASP A 150 -14.20 9.83 -8.15
CA ASP A 150 -14.78 9.41 -9.42
C ASP A 150 -15.52 8.06 -9.29
N VAL A 151 -14.91 7.05 -8.64
CA VAL A 151 -15.56 5.76 -8.36
C VAL A 151 -16.85 5.95 -7.57
N TYR A 152 -16.80 6.74 -6.48
CA TYR A 152 -17.96 7.01 -5.64
C TYR A 152 -19.09 7.67 -6.46
N HIS A 153 -18.78 8.71 -7.21
CA HIS A 153 -19.77 9.43 -8.02
C HIS A 153 -20.34 8.59 -9.16
N PHE A 154 -19.51 7.76 -9.80
CA PHE A 154 -19.96 6.88 -10.88
C PHE A 154 -21.05 5.90 -10.41
N PHE A 155 -20.87 5.31 -9.24
CA PHE A 155 -21.79 4.32 -8.69
C PHE A 155 -22.92 4.91 -7.83
N LYS A 156 -22.88 6.22 -7.54
CA LYS A 156 -23.86 6.88 -6.69
C LYS A 156 -25.28 6.69 -7.25
N GLY A 157 -26.15 6.09 -6.43
CA GLY A 157 -27.55 5.83 -6.78
C GLY A 157 -27.76 4.68 -7.78
N LYS A 158 -26.72 3.92 -8.15
CA LYS A 158 -26.82 2.78 -9.07
C LYS A 158 -26.61 1.42 -8.40
N ARG A 159 -26.30 1.37 -7.10
CA ARG A 159 -25.94 0.12 -6.42
C ARG A 159 -27.05 -0.36 -5.49
N LEU A 160 -27.37 -1.64 -5.62
CA LEU A 160 -28.13 -2.40 -4.64
C LEU A 160 -27.19 -2.90 -3.55
N SER A 161 -27.70 -3.03 -2.32
CA SER A 161 -27.05 -3.84 -1.28
C SER A 161 -27.12 -5.33 -1.61
N ALA A 162 -26.36 -6.17 -0.89
CA ALA A 162 -26.41 -7.62 -1.04
C ALA A 162 -27.84 -8.18 -0.89
N LEU A 163 -28.60 -7.75 0.11
CA LEU A 163 -29.97 -8.21 0.32
C LEU A 163 -30.92 -7.73 -0.80
N GLU A 164 -30.81 -6.46 -1.22
CA GLU A 164 -31.58 -5.91 -2.35
C GLU A 164 -31.24 -6.62 -3.66
N THR A 165 -29.99 -7.05 -3.84
CA THR A 165 -29.54 -7.84 -5.01
C THR A 165 -30.34 -9.13 -5.13
N ILE A 166 -30.52 -9.87 -4.02
CA ILE A 166 -31.28 -11.13 -4.02
C ILE A 166 -32.77 -10.90 -4.21
N LYS A 167 -33.33 -9.87 -3.57
CA LYS A 167 -34.73 -9.46 -3.78
C LYS A 167 -34.96 -9.09 -5.25
N TRP A 168 -34.04 -8.35 -5.87
CA TRP A 168 -34.09 -7.98 -7.28
C TRP A 168 -34.11 -9.19 -8.22
N ILE A 169 -33.21 -10.17 -8.01
CA ILE A 169 -33.18 -11.41 -8.79
C ILE A 169 -34.54 -12.11 -8.76
N LYS A 170 -35.14 -12.22 -7.57
CA LYS A 170 -36.45 -12.87 -7.38
C LYS A 170 -37.58 -12.09 -8.04
N GLU A 171 -37.60 -10.77 -7.90
CA GLU A 171 -38.65 -9.90 -8.46
C GLU A 171 -38.58 -9.76 -9.98
N LYS A 172 -37.37 -9.68 -10.54
CA LYS A 172 -37.15 -9.51 -11.98
C LYS A 172 -36.97 -10.83 -12.73
N ASN A 173 -36.80 -11.93 -12.00
CA ASN A 173 -36.51 -13.25 -12.56
C ASN A 173 -35.34 -13.22 -13.56
N CYS A 174 -34.26 -12.53 -13.19
CA CYS A 174 -33.06 -12.37 -14.01
C CYS A 174 -31.90 -13.24 -13.52
N SER A 175 -30.90 -13.44 -14.38
CA SER A 175 -29.65 -14.11 -14.03
C SER A 175 -28.72 -13.20 -13.23
N LEU A 176 -27.62 -13.74 -12.70
CA LEU A 176 -26.65 -13.02 -11.89
C LEU A 176 -25.22 -13.33 -12.35
N SER A 177 -24.46 -12.29 -12.73
CA SER A 177 -23.01 -12.36 -12.93
C SER A 177 -22.30 -11.44 -11.96
N ARG A 178 -21.27 -11.93 -11.27
CA ARG A 178 -20.52 -11.12 -10.30
C ARG A 178 -19.12 -10.81 -10.81
N PHE A 179 -18.66 -9.61 -10.48
CA PHE A 179 -17.30 -9.16 -10.70
C PHE A 179 -16.61 -8.99 -9.33
N GLY A 180 -15.52 -9.73 -9.14
CA GLY A 180 -14.55 -9.54 -8.07
C GLY A 180 -13.28 -8.87 -8.57
N ASP A 181 -12.22 -8.90 -7.76
CA ASP A 181 -10.90 -8.37 -8.10
C ASP A 181 -10.30 -9.12 -9.29
N ALA A 182 -10.52 -10.43 -9.36
CA ALA A 182 -10.06 -11.27 -10.45
C ALA A 182 -10.68 -10.89 -11.79
N GLU A 183 -12.00 -10.69 -11.87
CA GLU A 183 -12.65 -10.33 -13.13
C GLU A 183 -12.21 -8.94 -13.62
N ILE A 184 -12.00 -7.97 -12.70
CA ILE A 184 -11.44 -6.66 -13.04
C ILE A 184 -10.03 -6.79 -13.63
N ARG A 185 -9.20 -7.69 -13.10
CA ARG A 185 -7.84 -7.94 -13.60
C ARG A 185 -7.85 -8.70 -14.93
N LEU A 186 -8.68 -9.73 -15.06
CA LEU A 186 -8.80 -10.56 -16.26
C LEU A 186 -9.38 -9.78 -17.44
N MET A 187 -10.33 -8.85 -17.22
CA MET A 187 -10.79 -7.97 -18.30
C MET A 187 -9.71 -7.00 -18.80
N LEU A 188 -8.65 -6.80 -18.03
CA LEU A 188 -7.46 -6.03 -18.43
C LEU A 188 -6.30 -6.95 -18.86
N GLU A 189 -6.60 -8.23 -19.13
CA GLU A 189 -5.64 -9.23 -19.58
C GLU A 189 -4.50 -9.51 -18.57
N GLU A 190 -4.74 -9.26 -17.28
CA GLU A 190 -3.85 -9.71 -16.21
C GLU A 190 -4.22 -11.12 -15.75
N SER A 191 -3.25 -12.04 -15.78
CA SER A 191 -3.44 -13.42 -15.31
C SER A 191 -3.63 -13.50 -13.79
N MET A 192 -4.44 -14.48 -13.37
CA MET A 192 -4.60 -14.93 -11.99
C MET A 192 -3.92 -16.29 -11.80
N TYR A 193 -3.61 -16.66 -10.56
CA TYR A 193 -2.96 -17.95 -10.28
C TYR A 193 -3.81 -19.17 -10.67
N TYR A 194 -5.15 -19.03 -10.72
CA TYR A 194 -6.09 -20.07 -11.12
C TYR A 194 -6.64 -19.90 -12.55
N GLN A 195 -6.40 -18.77 -13.21
CA GLN A 195 -6.91 -18.49 -14.55
C GLN A 195 -5.93 -17.59 -15.30
N LYS A 196 -5.32 -18.12 -16.35
CA LYS A 196 -4.51 -17.33 -17.28
C LYS A 196 -5.39 -16.34 -18.02
N SER A 197 -4.80 -15.18 -18.29
CA SER A 197 -5.40 -14.17 -19.17
C SER A 197 -5.56 -14.75 -20.57
N ASP A 198 -6.73 -14.51 -21.14
CA ASP A 198 -7.08 -14.87 -22.51
C ASP A 198 -7.86 -13.69 -23.12
N THR A 199 -7.58 -13.34 -24.37
CA THR A 199 -8.18 -12.17 -25.01
C THR A 199 -9.68 -12.35 -25.23
N LYS A 200 -10.15 -13.58 -25.49
CA LYS A 200 -11.58 -13.89 -25.60
C LYS A 200 -12.25 -13.74 -24.24
N LEU A 201 -11.64 -14.24 -23.16
CA LEU A 201 -12.12 -14.03 -21.80
C LEU A 201 -12.24 -12.55 -21.46
N ALA A 202 -11.20 -11.76 -21.75
CA ALA A 202 -11.20 -10.34 -21.48
C ALA A 202 -12.33 -9.61 -22.24
N TYR A 203 -12.54 -9.96 -23.50
CA TYR A 203 -13.62 -9.41 -24.32
C TYR A 203 -15.01 -9.77 -23.79
N GLU A 204 -15.22 -11.04 -23.42
CA GLU A 204 -16.50 -11.47 -22.82
C GLU A 204 -16.79 -10.73 -21.51
N LEU A 205 -15.81 -10.59 -20.62
CA LEU A 205 -15.98 -9.85 -19.37
C LEU A 205 -16.31 -8.37 -19.62
N ARG A 206 -15.67 -7.72 -20.60
CA ARG A 206 -15.98 -6.33 -20.99
C ARG A 206 -17.41 -6.23 -21.52
N ASN A 207 -17.84 -7.15 -22.38
CA ASN A 207 -19.19 -7.17 -22.92
C ASN A 207 -20.25 -7.34 -21.83
N ILE A 208 -20.05 -8.27 -20.89
CA ILE A 208 -20.98 -8.50 -19.76
C ILE A 208 -21.14 -7.20 -18.95
N CYS A 209 -20.06 -6.45 -18.73
CA CYS A 209 -20.10 -5.19 -17.98
C CYS A 209 -20.88 -4.06 -18.66
N SER A 210 -21.14 -4.13 -19.96
CA SER A 210 -21.83 -3.07 -20.72
C SER A 210 -23.13 -3.52 -21.42
N ALA A 211 -23.40 -4.82 -21.48
CA ALA A 211 -24.56 -5.36 -22.18
C ALA A 211 -25.84 -5.21 -21.37
N LYS A 212 -26.93 -4.75 -22.02
CA LYS A 212 -28.26 -4.65 -21.42
C LYS A 212 -29.04 -5.92 -21.67
N ASN A 213 -28.65 -7.00 -20.98
CA ASN A 213 -29.29 -8.31 -21.08
C ASN A 213 -30.11 -8.61 -19.80
N ASP A 214 -30.82 -9.73 -19.77
CA ASP A 214 -31.57 -10.24 -18.61
C ASP A 214 -30.64 -10.77 -17.49
N ILE A 215 -29.59 -10.03 -17.19
CA ILE A 215 -28.60 -10.35 -16.16
C ILE A 215 -28.32 -9.14 -15.29
N LEU A 216 -28.37 -9.35 -13.97
CA LEU A 216 -27.90 -8.37 -13.01
C LEU A 216 -26.39 -8.51 -12.86
N VAL A 217 -25.66 -7.50 -13.33
CA VAL A 217 -24.21 -7.40 -13.14
C VAL A 217 -23.95 -6.90 -11.72
N CYS A 218 -23.15 -7.64 -10.96
CA CYS A 218 -22.75 -7.26 -9.61
C CYS A 218 -21.32 -6.77 -9.58
N MET A 219 -21.10 -5.65 -8.87
CA MET A 219 -19.79 -5.02 -8.74
C MET A 219 -19.37 -4.99 -7.27
N PRO A 220 -18.06 -5.05 -6.97
CA PRO A 220 -17.60 -5.06 -5.58
C PRO A 220 -17.90 -3.73 -4.93
N HIS A 221 -18.31 -3.80 -3.66
CA HIS A 221 -18.64 -2.61 -2.89
C HIS A 221 -17.39 -1.76 -2.64
N ASN A 222 -17.63 -0.50 -2.30
CA ASN A 222 -16.61 0.48 -1.96
C ASN A 222 -16.06 0.31 -0.54
N ALA A 223 -16.20 -0.88 0.07
CA ALA A 223 -15.96 -1.05 1.50
C ALA A 223 -14.50 -0.73 1.87
N ILE A 224 -14.36 0.29 2.72
CA ILE A 224 -13.09 0.87 3.21
C ILE A 224 -12.33 -0.09 4.14
N ALA A 225 -12.99 -1.13 4.64
CA ALA A 225 -12.61 -1.85 5.86
C ALA A 225 -11.20 -2.49 5.85
N ASN A 226 -10.61 -2.79 4.69
CA ASN A 226 -9.27 -3.39 4.60
C ASN A 226 -8.31 -2.66 3.64
N GLY A 227 -8.72 -1.55 3.03
CA GLY A 227 -7.94 -0.80 2.04
C GLY A 227 -7.59 -1.57 0.75
N PHE A 228 -7.93 -2.86 0.64
CA PHE A 228 -7.65 -3.67 -0.55
C PHE A 228 -8.44 -3.16 -1.75
N TRP A 229 -9.76 -3.00 -1.60
CA TRP A 229 -10.63 -2.47 -2.65
C TRP A 229 -10.28 -1.03 -3.01
N HIS A 230 -9.85 -0.22 -2.03
CA HIS A 230 -9.32 1.11 -2.30
C HIS A 230 -8.10 1.05 -3.24
N LYS A 231 -7.09 0.23 -2.91
CA LYS A 231 -5.90 0.05 -3.74
C LYS A 231 -6.23 -0.53 -5.12
N LEU A 232 -7.17 -1.48 -5.19
CA LEU A 232 -7.65 -2.05 -6.44
C LEU A 232 -8.26 -0.97 -7.33
N TRP A 233 -9.23 -0.22 -6.82
CA TRP A 233 -9.88 0.83 -7.61
C TRP A 233 -8.90 1.94 -8.01
N VAL A 234 -8.03 2.40 -7.10
CA VAL A 234 -6.96 3.36 -7.44
C VAL A 234 -6.11 2.87 -8.61
N LYS A 235 -5.74 1.59 -8.62
CA LYS A 235 -4.89 1.01 -9.65
C LYS A 235 -5.63 0.80 -10.98
N TYR A 236 -6.87 0.32 -10.93
CA TYR A 236 -7.53 -0.23 -12.12
C TYR A 236 -8.69 0.62 -12.65
N TRP A 237 -9.24 1.57 -11.88
CA TRP A 237 -10.45 2.31 -12.25
C TRP A 237 -10.33 3.00 -13.61
N PHE A 238 -9.28 3.78 -13.83
CA PHE A 238 -9.07 4.48 -15.10
C PHE A 238 -8.69 3.56 -16.27
N LEU A 239 -8.43 2.27 -16.01
CA LEU A 239 -8.21 1.27 -17.06
C LEU A 239 -9.51 0.56 -17.44
N CYS A 240 -10.42 0.36 -16.48
CA CYS A 240 -11.61 -0.46 -16.69
C CYS A 240 -12.94 0.33 -16.79
N LYS A 241 -13.00 1.58 -16.30
CA LYS A 241 -14.29 2.29 -16.14
C LYS A 241 -15.09 2.46 -17.44
N PHE A 242 -14.42 2.51 -18.58
CA PHE A 242 -15.08 2.66 -19.89
C PHE A 242 -15.81 1.39 -20.36
N PHE A 243 -15.53 0.23 -19.76
CA PHE A 243 -16.24 -1.02 -20.02
C PHE A 243 -17.43 -1.22 -19.09
N ILE A 244 -17.53 -0.42 -18.03
CA ILE A 244 -18.52 -0.57 -16.98
C ILE A 244 -19.67 0.40 -17.30
N ASP A 245 -20.81 -0.13 -17.77
CA ASP A 245 -21.97 0.69 -18.12
C ASP A 245 -23.28 -0.07 -17.94
N GLN A 246 -23.85 0.01 -16.74
CA GLN A 246 -25.16 -0.54 -16.40
C GLN A 246 -25.98 0.51 -15.67
N PRO A 247 -27.32 0.49 -15.84
CA PRO A 247 -28.20 1.41 -15.12
C PRO A 247 -28.24 1.10 -13.61
N VAL A 248 -28.10 -0.18 -13.24
CA VAL A 248 -28.13 -0.69 -11.87
C VAL A 248 -27.10 -1.81 -11.74
N TYR A 249 -26.42 -1.87 -10.61
CA TYR A 249 -25.48 -2.91 -10.23
C TYR A 249 -25.93 -3.60 -8.94
N GLY A 250 -25.84 -4.93 -8.91
CA GLY A 250 -25.89 -5.67 -7.67
C GLY A 250 -24.58 -5.58 -6.88
N ASP A 251 -24.58 -6.14 -5.67
CA ASP A 251 -23.41 -6.22 -4.81
C ASP A 251 -22.70 -7.56 -5.03
N SER A 252 -21.43 -7.56 -5.46
CA SER A 252 -20.71 -8.83 -5.63
C SER A 252 -20.36 -9.50 -4.30
N PHE A 253 -20.49 -8.79 -3.18
CA PHE A 253 -20.33 -9.34 -1.83
C PHE A 253 -21.53 -10.16 -1.38
N VAL A 254 -22.59 -10.25 -2.19
CA VAL A 254 -23.78 -11.06 -1.90
C VAL A 254 -23.50 -12.54 -1.62
N SER A 255 -22.33 -13.04 -2.01
CA SER A 255 -21.83 -14.38 -1.71
C SER A 255 -20.54 -14.38 -0.86
N ARG A 256 -20.32 -13.32 -0.07
CA ARG A 256 -19.12 -13.09 0.75
C ARG A 256 -19.49 -12.92 2.23
N PRO A 257 -18.57 -13.19 3.18
CA PRO A 257 -18.87 -13.13 4.62
C PRO A 257 -19.45 -11.78 5.06
N GLU A 258 -19.01 -10.67 4.46
CA GLU A 258 -19.46 -9.32 4.74
C GLU A 258 -20.98 -9.17 4.64
N ALA A 259 -21.60 -9.79 3.63
CA ALA A 259 -23.06 -9.72 3.46
C ALA A 259 -23.79 -10.53 4.53
N PHE A 260 -23.25 -11.68 4.94
CA PHE A 260 -23.83 -12.47 6.03
C PHE A 260 -23.66 -11.78 7.39
N TYR A 261 -22.53 -11.13 7.66
CA TYR A 261 -22.36 -10.31 8.86
C TYR A 261 -23.36 -9.14 8.89
N GLN A 262 -23.66 -8.55 7.73
CA GLN A 262 -24.56 -7.40 7.64
C GLN A 262 -26.04 -7.77 7.73
N PHE A 263 -26.46 -8.85 7.08
CA PHE A 263 -27.88 -9.18 6.89
C PHE A 263 -28.33 -10.47 7.55
N GLY A 264 -27.41 -11.27 8.08
CA GLY A 264 -27.71 -12.48 8.85
C GLY A 264 -28.66 -13.45 8.14
N ASP A 265 -29.60 -14.00 8.92
CA ASP A 265 -30.58 -14.98 8.45
C ASP A 265 -31.52 -14.44 7.36
N GLU A 266 -31.72 -13.12 7.26
CA GLU A 266 -32.57 -12.55 6.21
C GLU A 266 -31.97 -12.83 4.82
N LEU A 267 -30.66 -12.67 4.67
CA LEU A 267 -29.97 -12.99 3.43
C LEU A 267 -29.94 -14.49 3.16
N VAL A 268 -29.76 -15.32 4.19
CA VAL A 268 -29.79 -16.78 4.08
C VAL A 268 -31.15 -17.24 3.54
N ASN A 269 -32.24 -16.79 4.16
CA ASN A 269 -33.58 -17.13 3.74
C ASN A 269 -33.90 -16.60 2.34
N ALA A 270 -33.47 -15.38 2.01
CA ALA A 270 -33.68 -14.79 0.69
C ALA A 270 -33.00 -15.61 -0.42
N TRP A 271 -31.78 -16.11 -0.17
CA TRP A 271 -31.09 -17.02 -1.08
C TRP A 271 -31.83 -18.35 -1.23
N MET A 272 -32.16 -19.02 -0.11
CA MET A 272 -32.84 -20.31 -0.12
C MET A 272 -34.20 -20.25 -0.85
N ASP A 273 -34.90 -19.13 -0.74
CA ASP A 273 -36.16 -18.88 -1.43
C ASP A 273 -36.05 -18.89 -2.97
N ILE A 274 -34.88 -18.58 -3.54
CA ILE A 274 -34.69 -18.56 -4.99
C ILE A 274 -34.83 -19.97 -5.57
N TRP A 275 -34.25 -20.99 -4.93
CA TRP A 275 -34.19 -22.36 -5.45
C TRP A 275 -35.09 -23.35 -4.71
N LYS A 276 -35.90 -22.86 -3.77
CA LYS A 276 -36.87 -23.68 -3.05
C LYS A 276 -37.75 -24.48 -4.00
N ASP A 277 -37.77 -25.80 -3.81
CA ASP A 277 -38.58 -26.77 -4.56
C ASP A 277 -38.30 -26.78 -6.08
N LYS A 278 -37.15 -26.23 -6.52
CA LYS A 278 -36.73 -26.21 -7.93
C LYS A 278 -35.77 -27.34 -8.28
N ASN A 279 -35.74 -27.70 -9.56
CA ASN A 279 -34.69 -28.53 -10.15
C ASN A 279 -33.48 -27.66 -10.45
N VAL A 280 -32.33 -27.97 -9.85
CA VAL A 280 -31.11 -27.17 -9.91
C VAL A 280 -29.97 -27.98 -10.50
N CYS A 281 -29.19 -27.35 -11.37
CA CYS A 281 -27.88 -27.85 -11.77
C CYS A 281 -26.79 -26.96 -11.17
N ILE A 282 -25.93 -27.56 -10.34
CA ILE A 282 -24.77 -26.89 -9.77
C ILE A 282 -23.58 -27.10 -10.69
N VAL A 283 -22.87 -26.01 -11.04
CA VAL A 283 -21.65 -26.06 -11.84
C VAL A 283 -20.49 -25.58 -10.99
N THR A 284 -19.55 -26.46 -10.67
CA THR A 284 -18.43 -26.13 -9.77
C THR A 284 -17.16 -26.91 -10.09
N GLY A 285 -16.00 -26.43 -9.64
CA GLY A 285 -14.74 -27.15 -9.85
C GLY A 285 -14.68 -28.50 -9.13
N ASP A 286 -13.97 -29.49 -9.69
CA ASP A 286 -13.76 -30.83 -9.11
C ASP A 286 -13.26 -30.81 -7.66
N LYS A 287 -12.44 -29.80 -7.32
CA LYS A 287 -11.88 -29.57 -5.98
C LYS A 287 -12.30 -28.20 -5.44
N SER A 288 -13.44 -27.71 -5.91
CA SER A 288 -14.05 -26.49 -5.40
C SER A 288 -14.36 -26.65 -3.91
N ARG A 289 -14.40 -25.50 -3.23
CA ARG A 289 -14.77 -25.43 -1.82
C ARG A 289 -16.27 -25.30 -1.61
N LEU A 290 -17.05 -25.17 -2.68
CA LEU A 290 -18.51 -25.18 -2.60
C LEU A 290 -18.96 -26.54 -2.10
N ASP A 291 -19.51 -26.58 -0.89
CA ASP A 291 -20.23 -27.75 -0.39
C ASP A 291 -21.61 -27.85 -1.05
N CYS A 292 -21.77 -28.84 -1.93
CA CYS A 292 -23.02 -29.12 -2.64
C CYS A 292 -24.10 -29.74 -1.73
N GLU A 293 -23.73 -30.28 -0.57
CA GLU A 293 -24.65 -30.85 0.44
C GLU A 293 -24.95 -29.88 1.59
N HIS A 294 -24.49 -28.63 1.46
CA HIS A 294 -24.65 -27.60 2.47
C HIS A 294 -26.12 -27.29 2.80
N PHE A 295 -26.38 -26.90 4.06
CA PHE A 295 -27.73 -26.56 4.56
C PHE A 295 -28.47 -25.55 3.66
N MET A 296 -27.80 -24.52 3.14
CA MET A 296 -28.41 -23.53 2.24
C MET A 296 -28.97 -24.12 0.93
N LEU A 297 -28.55 -25.32 0.56
CA LEU A 297 -28.98 -26.01 -0.65
C LEU A 297 -29.97 -27.16 -0.34
N SER A 298 -30.36 -27.33 0.93
CA SER A 298 -31.17 -28.47 1.41
C SER A 298 -32.63 -28.46 0.93
N ASN A 299 -33.14 -27.31 0.49
CA ASN A 299 -34.52 -27.15 0.00
C ASN A 299 -34.64 -27.21 -1.53
N ILE A 300 -33.59 -27.66 -2.22
CA ILE A 300 -33.61 -27.99 -3.65
C ILE A 300 -34.39 -29.29 -3.86
N LYS A 301 -35.28 -29.33 -4.87
CA LYS A 301 -36.09 -30.53 -5.15
C LYS A 301 -35.28 -31.64 -5.82
N ASN A 302 -34.60 -31.30 -6.90
CA ASN A 302 -33.72 -32.21 -7.63
C ASN A 302 -32.39 -31.48 -7.90
N LYS A 303 -31.28 -32.17 -7.66
CA LYS A 303 -29.94 -31.61 -7.76
C LYS A 303 -29.11 -32.43 -8.74
N GLU A 304 -28.59 -31.76 -9.76
CA GLU A 304 -27.54 -32.27 -10.64
C GLU A 304 -26.26 -31.48 -10.43
N ILE A 305 -25.10 -32.11 -10.68
CA ILE A 305 -23.80 -31.46 -10.55
C ILE A 305 -23.00 -31.67 -11.83
N ILE A 306 -22.44 -30.59 -12.37
CA ILE A 306 -21.46 -30.61 -13.45
C ILE A 306 -20.14 -30.12 -12.86
N HIS A 307 -19.09 -30.91 -13.02
CA HIS A 307 -17.77 -30.53 -12.55
C HIS A 307 -16.93 -29.87 -13.64
N THR A 308 -16.17 -28.85 -13.25
CA THR A 308 -15.22 -28.13 -14.10
C THR A 308 -13.78 -28.34 -13.62
N LYS A 309 -12.80 -27.96 -14.45
CA LYS A 309 -11.40 -27.85 -14.01
C LYS A 309 -11.26 -26.82 -12.88
N ASN A 310 -10.32 -27.02 -11.97
CA ASN A 310 -10.03 -26.04 -10.91
C ASN A 310 -9.14 -24.88 -11.38
N ILE A 311 -8.36 -25.09 -12.44
CA ILE A 311 -7.41 -24.13 -13.00
C ILE A 311 -7.64 -24.03 -14.51
N ASN A 312 -7.64 -22.79 -15.03
CA ASN A 312 -7.91 -22.47 -16.42
C ASN A 312 -9.20 -23.11 -16.93
N SER A 313 -10.26 -23.09 -16.13
CA SER A 313 -11.56 -23.66 -16.53
C SER A 313 -12.16 -22.96 -17.73
N TYR A 314 -11.72 -21.74 -18.04
CA TYR A 314 -12.15 -21.02 -19.24
C TYR A 314 -11.73 -21.74 -20.53
N ASP A 315 -10.66 -22.55 -20.51
CA ASP A 315 -10.21 -23.31 -21.69
C ASP A 315 -11.32 -24.25 -22.23
N ASP A 316 -12.24 -24.68 -21.36
CA ASP A 316 -13.36 -25.56 -21.71
C ASP A 316 -14.72 -24.83 -21.75
N ILE A 317 -14.74 -23.49 -21.75
CA ILE A 317 -15.98 -22.71 -21.57
C ILE A 317 -17.06 -23.02 -22.63
N ASP A 318 -16.67 -23.23 -23.89
CA ASP A 318 -17.61 -23.51 -24.98
C ASP A 318 -18.27 -24.88 -24.78
N PHE A 319 -17.48 -25.92 -24.50
CA PHE A 319 -17.98 -27.27 -24.18
C PHE A 319 -18.84 -27.28 -22.90
N LEU A 320 -18.45 -26.54 -21.86
CA LEU A 320 -19.22 -26.41 -20.64
C LEU A 320 -20.57 -25.72 -20.88
N THR A 321 -20.59 -24.70 -21.75
CA THR A 321 -21.83 -24.02 -22.15
C THR A 321 -22.77 -25.01 -22.84
N GLU A 322 -22.28 -25.77 -23.83
CA GLU A 322 -23.07 -26.77 -24.55
C GLU A 322 -23.65 -27.83 -23.61
N GLN A 323 -22.83 -28.42 -22.73
CA GLN A 323 -23.29 -29.40 -21.74
C GLN A 323 -24.41 -28.85 -20.83
N CYS A 324 -24.31 -27.58 -20.41
CA CYS A 324 -25.36 -26.96 -19.60
C CYS A 324 -26.65 -26.76 -20.41
N LEU A 325 -26.54 -26.35 -21.68
CA LEU A 325 -27.71 -26.16 -22.56
C LEU A 325 -28.44 -27.47 -22.88
N GLU A 326 -27.73 -28.59 -22.95
CA GLU A 326 -28.31 -29.92 -23.17
C GLU A 326 -29.15 -30.42 -21.98
N LYS A 327 -28.92 -29.90 -20.77
CA LYS A 327 -29.70 -30.29 -19.58
C LYS A 327 -31.17 -29.92 -19.73
N LYS A 328 -32.04 -30.93 -19.59
CA LYS A 328 -33.50 -30.79 -19.57
C LYS A 328 -34.01 -30.66 -18.16
N ASP A 329 -35.19 -30.05 -17.99
CA ASP A 329 -35.89 -29.94 -16.71
C ASP A 329 -35.11 -29.24 -15.58
N ILE A 330 -34.10 -28.42 -15.91
CA ILE A 330 -33.38 -27.57 -14.96
C ILE A 330 -34.03 -26.18 -14.94
N ASN A 331 -34.51 -25.76 -13.76
CA ASN A 331 -35.08 -24.43 -13.56
C ASN A 331 -34.01 -23.35 -13.40
N ILE A 332 -32.88 -23.70 -12.75
CA ILE A 332 -31.83 -22.74 -12.41
C ILE A 332 -30.46 -23.42 -12.37
N PHE A 333 -29.45 -22.73 -12.91
CA PHE A 333 -28.04 -23.09 -12.75
C PHE A 333 -27.44 -22.28 -11.61
N LEU A 334 -26.76 -22.94 -10.67
CA LEU A 334 -25.99 -22.29 -9.61
C LEU A 334 -24.51 -22.53 -9.88
N ILE A 335 -23.73 -21.47 -10.06
CA ILE A 335 -22.36 -21.58 -10.58
C ILE A 335 -21.35 -21.07 -9.55
N ALA A 336 -20.35 -21.89 -9.23
CA ALA A 336 -19.23 -21.54 -8.38
C ALA A 336 -17.93 -22.01 -9.04
N SER A 337 -17.40 -21.20 -9.96
CA SER A 337 -16.24 -21.55 -10.80
C SER A 337 -15.38 -20.34 -11.16
N GLY A 338 -15.13 -19.42 -10.23
CA GLY A 338 -14.32 -18.22 -10.45
C GLY A 338 -14.83 -17.37 -11.63
N SER A 339 -13.92 -16.88 -12.48
CA SER A 339 -14.26 -16.07 -13.66
C SER A 339 -15.10 -16.79 -14.70
N VAL A 340 -15.04 -18.14 -14.74
CA VAL A 340 -15.98 -18.94 -15.55
C VAL A 340 -17.39 -18.84 -15.01
N GLY A 341 -17.58 -18.63 -13.70
CA GLY A 341 -18.90 -18.36 -13.15
C GLY A 341 -19.55 -17.11 -13.74
N THR A 342 -18.78 -16.03 -13.84
CA THR A 342 -19.20 -14.77 -14.46
C THR A 342 -19.57 -14.96 -15.94
N VAL A 343 -18.72 -15.62 -16.73
CA VAL A 343 -18.97 -15.80 -18.16
C VAL A 343 -20.11 -16.80 -18.43
N LEU A 344 -20.12 -17.94 -17.74
CA LEU A 344 -21.12 -18.98 -17.96
C LEU A 344 -22.52 -18.51 -17.56
N SER A 345 -22.65 -17.76 -16.47
CA SER A 345 -23.95 -17.18 -16.08
C SER A 345 -24.52 -16.26 -17.15
N ALA A 346 -23.67 -15.43 -17.78
CA ALA A 346 -24.07 -14.57 -18.88
C ALA A 346 -24.47 -15.35 -20.14
N ARG A 347 -23.64 -16.30 -20.59
CA ARG A 347 -23.93 -17.14 -21.77
C ARG A 347 -25.23 -17.93 -21.62
N LEU A 348 -25.48 -18.48 -20.42
CA LEU A 348 -26.73 -19.19 -20.13
C LEU A 348 -27.93 -18.24 -20.14
N ALA A 349 -27.79 -17.04 -19.57
CA ALA A 349 -28.83 -16.01 -19.62
C ALA A 349 -29.19 -15.62 -21.06
N GLU A 350 -28.20 -15.41 -21.92
CA GLU A 350 -28.38 -15.12 -23.36
C GLU A 350 -29.11 -16.24 -24.11
N ASN A 351 -29.04 -17.46 -23.58
CA ASN A 351 -29.77 -18.62 -24.09
C ASN A 351 -31.06 -18.92 -23.29
N ASN A 352 -31.63 -17.92 -22.62
CA ASN A 352 -32.87 -17.99 -21.84
C ASN A 352 -32.85 -19.05 -20.73
N ARG A 353 -31.67 -19.34 -20.15
CA ARG A 353 -31.51 -20.20 -18.99
C ARG A 353 -31.16 -19.35 -17.76
N MET A 354 -31.95 -19.47 -16.70
CA MET A 354 -31.68 -18.77 -15.44
C MET A 354 -30.40 -19.31 -14.82
N ALA A 355 -29.41 -18.45 -14.60
CA ALA A 355 -28.10 -18.82 -14.08
C ALA A 355 -27.59 -17.80 -13.08
N LEU A 356 -27.18 -18.28 -11.90
CA LEU A 356 -26.67 -17.44 -10.83
C LEU A 356 -25.24 -17.82 -10.49
N ASP A 357 -24.32 -16.87 -10.69
CA ASP A 357 -22.97 -16.98 -10.14
C ASP A 357 -23.02 -16.81 -8.61
N ILE A 358 -22.94 -17.91 -7.87
CA ILE A 358 -23.00 -17.96 -6.41
C ILE A 358 -21.61 -17.96 -5.76
N GLY A 359 -20.52 -18.17 -6.50
CA GLY A 359 -19.15 -18.09 -5.97
C GLY A 359 -18.93 -18.85 -4.65
N HIS A 360 -18.42 -18.15 -3.63
CA HIS A 360 -18.08 -18.70 -2.32
C HIS A 360 -19.25 -18.70 -1.31
N LEU A 361 -20.51 -18.82 -1.78
CA LEU A 361 -21.68 -18.64 -0.93
C LEU A 361 -21.67 -19.52 0.33
N THR A 362 -21.49 -20.83 0.19
CA THR A 362 -21.55 -21.77 1.31
C THR A 362 -20.35 -21.61 2.23
N ASN A 363 -19.14 -21.41 1.69
CA ASN A 363 -17.97 -21.12 2.52
C ASN A 363 -18.13 -19.83 3.32
N SER A 364 -18.75 -18.81 2.72
CA SER A 364 -18.95 -17.52 3.37
C SER A 364 -19.98 -17.60 4.49
N TYR A 365 -20.99 -18.45 4.33
CA TYR A 365 -21.88 -18.82 5.42
C TYR A 365 -21.08 -19.48 6.56
N ASP A 366 -20.29 -20.51 6.26
CA ASP A 366 -19.51 -21.24 7.27
C ASP A 366 -18.55 -20.35 8.06
N VAL A 367 -17.94 -19.36 7.41
CA VAL A 367 -17.08 -18.38 8.09
C VAL A 367 -17.86 -17.64 9.17
N VAL A 368 -19.09 -17.20 8.87
CA VAL A 368 -19.89 -16.38 9.78
C VAL A 368 -20.59 -17.21 10.85
N TYR A 369 -21.14 -18.37 10.49
CA TYR A 369 -22.00 -19.16 11.39
C TYR A 369 -21.27 -20.32 12.07
N GLU A 370 -20.20 -20.84 11.46
CA GLU A 370 -19.45 -21.99 11.98
C GLU A 370 -18.02 -21.63 12.40
N GLY A 371 -17.58 -20.39 12.16
CA GLY A 371 -16.23 -19.92 12.51
C GLY A 371 -15.12 -20.60 11.70
N LYS A 372 -15.41 -21.10 10.50
CA LYS A 372 -14.40 -21.67 9.61
C LYS A 372 -13.46 -20.59 9.06
N GLU A 373 -12.29 -21.01 8.59
CA GLU A 373 -11.34 -20.12 7.93
C GLU A 373 -11.91 -19.54 6.62
N SER A 374 -11.46 -18.33 6.29
CA SER A 374 -11.83 -17.69 5.03
C SER A 374 -11.38 -18.52 3.83
N PRO A 375 -12.16 -18.60 2.74
CA PRO A 375 -11.72 -19.25 1.51
C PRO A 375 -10.32 -18.80 1.08
N GLU A 376 -10.01 -17.50 1.14
CA GLU A 376 -8.72 -16.98 0.66
C GLU A 376 -7.52 -17.46 1.48
N GLN A 377 -7.73 -18.00 2.69
CA GLN A 377 -6.69 -18.50 3.59
C GLN A 377 -6.40 -19.99 3.39
N LEU A 378 -7.32 -20.72 2.78
CA LEU A 378 -7.19 -22.15 2.54
C LEU A 378 -6.23 -22.44 1.38
N PRO A 379 -5.50 -23.58 1.38
CA PRO A 379 -4.64 -23.98 0.26
C PRO A 379 -5.45 -24.29 -1.01
N PHE A 380 -4.85 -24.06 -2.18
CA PHE A 380 -5.39 -24.45 -3.49
C PHE A 380 -5.03 -25.91 -3.80
N TYR A 381 -6.01 -26.69 -4.27
CA TYR A 381 -5.87 -28.12 -4.53
C TYR A 381 -6.00 -28.50 -5.99
#